data_AF-A0A2M8Z6W6-F1
#
_entry.id   AF-A0A2M8Z6W6-F1
#
_cell.length_a   1.000
_cell.length_b   1.000
_cell.length_c   1.000
_cell.angle_alpha   90.00
_cell.angle_beta   90.00
_cell.angle_gamma   90.00
#
_symmetry.space_group_name_H-M   'P 1'
#
loop_
_entity.id
_entity.type
_entity.pdbx_description
1 polymer ?
#
loop_
_entity_poly.entity_id
_entity_poly.type
_entity_poly.pdbx_seq_one_letter_code
_entity_poly.pdbx_strand_id
1 'polypeptide(L)'
;MKKFGYFIMTFAEILFLAGAYIIQYFTRKKMGMARYVIYKSQGWESSFPIETLKYTAISALTALTLLLLAALVIRRGQKGRLETAMHVAMVMLTAVYGIFTYIGSTKTMRAYYFISLMLGAAALLQIIKTGAVHVMRRKKKDE
;
A
#
# COMPACT_ATOMS: atom_id res chain seq x y z
N MET A 1 -16.71 -5.34 -17.84
CA MET A 1 -16.52 -4.47 -16.65
C MET A 1 -15.51 -4.99 -15.63
N LYS A 2 -15.51 -6.29 -15.24
CA LYS A 2 -14.57 -6.86 -14.23
C LYS A 2 -13.07 -6.69 -14.57
N LYS A 3 -12.67 -6.90 -15.83
CA LYS A 3 -11.28 -6.70 -16.30
C LYS A 3 -10.86 -5.23 -16.32
N PHE A 4 -11.81 -4.32 -16.59
CA PHE A 4 -11.55 -2.88 -16.67
C PHE A 4 -11.29 -2.28 -15.28
N GLY A 5 -12.07 -2.66 -14.27
CA GLY A 5 -11.80 -2.26 -12.88
C GLY A 5 -10.46 -2.77 -12.36
N TYR A 6 -10.10 -4.00 -12.70
CA TYR A 6 -8.77 -4.56 -12.37
C TYR A 6 -7.63 -3.78 -13.04
N PHE A 7 -7.81 -3.39 -14.30
CA PHE A 7 -6.85 -2.58 -15.05
C PHE A 7 -6.69 -1.19 -14.42
N ILE A 8 -7.79 -0.52 -14.07
CA ILE A 8 -7.77 0.78 -13.38
C ILE A 8 -7.06 0.67 -12.04
N MET A 9 -7.36 -0.34 -11.22
CA MET A 9 -6.68 -0.53 -9.94
C MET A 9 -5.18 -0.75 -10.10
N THR A 10 -4.77 -1.51 -11.12
CA THR A 10 -3.35 -1.75 -11.40
C THR A 10 -2.66 -0.47 -11.89
N PHE A 11 -3.33 0.31 -12.74
CA PHE A 11 -2.83 1.60 -13.20
C PHE A 11 -2.69 2.60 -12.04
N ALA A 12 -3.69 2.65 -11.15
CA ALA A 12 -3.63 3.47 -9.95
C ALA A 12 -2.48 3.06 -9.02
N GLU A 13 -2.27 1.75 -8.80
CA GLU A 13 -1.16 1.21 -8.01
C GLU A 13 0.20 1.67 -8.57
N ILE A 14 0.40 1.54 -9.88
CA ILE A 14 1.61 2.04 -10.56
C ILE A 14 1.75 3.56 -10.39
N LEU A 15 0.65 4.32 -10.49
CA LEU A 15 0.66 5.76 -10.33
C LEU A 15 1.03 6.19 -8.91
N PHE A 16 0.58 5.46 -7.88
CA PHE A 16 0.98 5.72 -6.49
C PHE A 16 2.47 5.45 -6.27
N LEU A 17 3.00 4.34 -6.81
CA LEU A 17 4.43 4.01 -6.72
C LEU A 17 5.29 5.02 -7.48
N ALA A 18 4.89 5.39 -8.70
CA ALA A 18 5.56 6.42 -9.48
C ALA A 18 5.48 7.80 -8.81
N GLY A 19 4.32 8.14 -8.24
CA GLY A 19 4.10 9.37 -7.49
C GLY A 19 5.03 9.48 -6.28
N ALA A 20 5.19 8.39 -5.52
CA ALA A 20 6.11 8.35 -4.38
C ALA A 20 7.56 8.67 -4.81
N TYR A 21 8.01 8.05 -5.91
CA TYR A 21 9.34 8.31 -6.47
C TYR A 21 9.49 9.75 -6.97
N ILE A 22 8.50 10.27 -7.70
CA ILE A 22 8.49 11.63 -8.23
C ILE A 22 8.55 12.65 -7.09
N ILE A 23 7.74 12.49 -6.03
CA ILE A 23 7.75 13.38 -4.87
C ILE A 23 9.11 13.36 -4.20
N GLN A 24 9.73 12.18 -4.02
CA GLN A 24 11.06 12.08 -3.45
C GLN A 24 12.11 12.79 -4.31
N TYR A 25 12.05 12.60 -5.63
CA TYR A 25 12.96 13.23 -6.58
C TYR A 25 12.86 14.75 -6.54
N PHE A 26 11.65 15.30 -6.63
CA PHE A 26 11.43 16.74 -6.61
C PHE A 26 11.73 17.36 -5.25
N THR A 27 11.47 16.65 -4.15
CA THR A 27 11.83 17.11 -2.81
C THR A 27 13.35 17.23 -2.65
N ARG A 28 14.13 16.34 -3.26
CA ARG A 28 15.61 16.44 -3.26
C ARG A 28 16.14 17.49 -4.22
N LYS A 29 15.57 17.58 -5.43
CA LYS A 29 16.09 18.43 -6.51
C LYS A 29 15.62 19.88 -6.45
N LYS A 30 14.42 20.16 -5.93
CA LYS A 30 13.83 21.51 -5.88
C LYS A 30 13.59 21.96 -4.44
N MET A 31 14.30 23.01 -4.03
CA MET A 31 14.17 23.59 -2.68
C MET A 31 12.74 24.06 -2.35
N GLY A 32 11.99 24.57 -3.33
CA GLY A 32 10.59 24.98 -3.12
C GLY A 32 9.68 23.82 -2.70
N MET A 33 9.82 22.66 -3.35
CA MET A 33 9.08 21.45 -2.97
C MET A 33 9.51 20.94 -1.59
N ALA A 34 10.80 21.02 -1.28
CA ALA A 34 11.28 20.68 0.07
C ALA A 34 10.64 21.54 1.15
N ARG A 35 10.54 22.86 0.96
CA ARG A 35 9.89 23.77 1.91
C ARG A 35 8.39 23.47 2.06
N TYR A 36 7.70 23.24 0.94
CA TYR A 36 6.27 22.89 0.96
C TYR A 36 6.02 21.59 1.74
N VAL A 37 6.80 20.55 1.46
CA VAL A 37 6.69 19.24 2.12
C VAL A 37 6.97 19.35 3.62
N ILE A 38 8.00 20.11 4.02
CA ILE A 38 8.31 20.33 5.45
C ILE A 38 7.15 21.05 6.13
N TYR A 39 6.65 22.16 5.55
CA TYR A 39 5.56 22.93 6.12
C TYR A 39 4.30 22.07 6.33
N LYS A 40 3.93 21.27 5.32
CA LYS A 40 2.79 20.35 5.45
C LYS A 40 3.03 19.23 6.46
N SER A 41 4.25 18.69 6.52
CA SER A 41 4.59 17.64 7.49
C SER A 41 4.52 18.14 8.93
N GLN A 42 4.98 19.36 9.20
CA GLN A 42 4.86 20.01 10.50
C GLN A 42 3.40 20.25 10.88
N GLY A 43 2.57 20.69 9.92
CA GLY A 43 1.12 20.82 10.14
C GLY A 43 0.47 19.48 10.53
N TRP A 44 0.86 18.39 9.88
CA TRP A 44 0.35 17.05 10.20
C TRP A 44 0.80 16.56 11.58
N GLU A 45 2.07 16.79 11.95
CA GLU A 45 2.58 16.47 13.28
C GLU A 45 1.88 17.26 14.39
N SER A 46 1.50 18.51 14.12
CA SER A 46 0.78 19.35 15.09
C SER A 46 -0.70 18.97 15.23
N SER A 47 -1.34 18.49 14.17
CA SER A 47 -2.79 18.20 14.17
C SER A 47 -3.13 16.75 14.49
N PHE A 48 -2.22 15.81 14.28
CA PHE A 48 -2.50 14.39 14.41
C PHE A 48 -1.46 13.67 15.26
N PRO A 49 -1.87 12.66 16.06
CA PRO A 49 -0.93 11.79 16.75
C PRO A 49 -0.30 10.81 15.74
N ILE A 50 0.69 11.30 15.00
CA ILE A 50 1.31 10.60 13.86
C ILE A 50 1.91 9.25 14.26
N GLU A 51 2.51 9.15 15.45
CA GLU A 51 3.08 7.88 15.93
C GLU A 51 2.00 6.81 16.08
N THR A 52 0.88 7.13 16.72
CA THR A 52 -0.23 6.20 16.93
C THR A 52 -0.85 5.81 15.59
N LEU A 53 -1.04 6.76 14.68
CA LEU A 53 -1.53 6.50 13.32
C LEU A 53 -0.60 5.58 12.53
N LYS A 54 0.72 5.77 12.66
CA LYS A 54 1.74 4.96 12.00
C LYS A 54 1.61 3.49 12.39
N TYR A 55 1.63 3.21 13.69
CA TYR A 55 1.53 1.83 14.19
C TYR A 55 0.16 1.21 13.90
N THR A 56 -0.91 2.00 13.99
CA THR A 56 -2.27 1.54 13.65
C THR A 56 -2.38 1.19 12.17
N ALA A 57 -1.78 1.98 11.27
CA ALA A 57 -1.81 1.70 9.84
C ALA A 57 -1.02 0.42 9.49
N ILE A 58 0.18 0.26 10.06
CA ILE A 58 0.98 -0.97 9.89
C ILE A 58 0.21 -2.17 10.42
N SER A 59 -0.34 -2.11 11.63
CA SER A 59 -1.05 -3.23 12.24
C SER A 59 -2.32 -3.59 11.47
N ALA A 60 -3.09 -2.60 11.02
CA ALA A 60 -4.30 -2.83 10.23
C ALA A 60 -4.00 -3.48 8.88
N LEU A 61 -3.01 -2.98 8.13
CA LEU A 61 -2.63 -3.57 6.84
C LEU A 61 -2.03 -4.97 7.00
N THR A 62 -1.23 -5.18 8.04
CA THR A 62 -0.66 -6.50 8.35
C THR A 62 -1.76 -7.50 8.75
N ALA A 63 -2.72 -7.10 9.59
CA ALA A 63 -3.85 -7.95 9.95
C ALA A 63 -4.71 -8.32 8.72
N LEU A 64 -4.98 -7.35 7.84
CA LEU A 64 -5.77 -7.56 6.63
C LEU A 64 -5.08 -8.53 5.65
N THR A 65 -3.76 -8.44 5.53
CA THR A 65 -2.97 -9.33 4.68
C THR A 65 -2.90 -10.75 5.24
N LEU A 66 -2.68 -10.90 6.55
CA LEU A 66 -2.72 -12.20 7.23
C LEU A 66 -4.10 -12.86 7.13
N LEU A 67 -5.19 -12.11 7.28
CA LEU A 67 -6.55 -12.63 7.15
C LEU A 67 -6.79 -13.19 5.74
N LEU A 68 -6.37 -12.46 4.70
CA LEU A 68 -6.48 -12.93 3.32
C LEU A 68 -5.57 -14.13 3.05
N LEU A 69 -4.37 -14.19 3.62
CA LEU A 69 -3.50 -15.36 3.55
C LEU A 69 -4.12 -16.59 4.21
N ALA A 70 -4.66 -16.44 5.43
CA ALA A 70 -5.32 -17.51 6.16
C ALA A 70 -6.53 -18.07 5.40
N ALA A 71 -7.37 -17.18 4.84
CA ALA A 71 -8.51 -17.55 4.00
C ALA A 71 -8.10 -18.38 2.78
N LEU A 72 -6.88 -18.20 2.27
CA LEU A 72 -6.36 -19.00 1.16
C LEU A 72 -5.81 -20.35 1.61
N VAL A 73 -5.08 -20.41 2.72
CA VAL A 73 -4.49 -21.65 3.25
C VAL A 73 -5.58 -22.65 3.62
N ILE A 74 -6.64 -22.16 4.29
CA ILE A 74 -7.81 -22.98 4.68
C ILE A 74 -8.47 -23.59 3.45
N ARG A 75 -8.43 -22.91 2.29
CA ARG A 75 -9.19 -23.30 1.10
C ARG A 75 -8.43 -24.16 0.09
N ARG A 76 -7.24 -24.69 0.43
CA ARG A 76 -6.34 -25.59 -0.35
C ARG A 76 -6.80 -25.88 -1.80
N GLY A 77 -6.90 -24.84 -2.63
CA GLY A 77 -7.31 -24.96 -4.01
C GLY A 77 -6.09 -24.74 -4.88
N GLN A 78 -5.91 -25.55 -5.93
CA GLN A 78 -4.87 -25.27 -6.92
C GLN A 78 -5.08 -23.84 -7.46
N LYS A 79 -4.03 -23.04 -7.36
CA LYS A 79 -4.01 -21.64 -7.79
C LYS A 79 -3.30 -21.56 -9.13
N GLY A 80 -3.81 -20.73 -10.04
CA GLY A 80 -3.05 -20.37 -11.23
C GLY A 80 -1.77 -19.63 -10.86
N ARG A 81 -0.77 -19.70 -11.75
CA ARG A 81 0.51 -18.99 -11.60
C ARG A 81 0.33 -17.48 -11.36
N LEU A 82 -0.67 -16.86 -12.01
CA LEU A 82 -1.00 -15.45 -11.87
C LEU A 82 -1.56 -15.09 -10.48
N GLU A 83 -2.46 -15.89 -9.93
CA GLU A 83 -3.02 -15.64 -8.59
C GLU A 83 -1.95 -15.78 -7.50
N THR A 84 -1.05 -16.75 -7.67
CA THR A 84 0.10 -16.92 -6.76
C THR A 84 1.03 -15.70 -6.82
N ALA A 85 1.34 -15.21 -8.02
CA ALA A 85 2.15 -14.00 -8.18
C ALA A 85 1.50 -12.77 -7.54
N MET A 86 0.17 -12.62 -7.63
CA MET A 86 -0.54 -11.52 -6.97
C MET A 86 -0.44 -11.59 -5.44
N HIS A 87 -0.59 -12.77 -4.84
CA HIS A 87 -0.45 -12.93 -3.39
C HIS A 87 0.99 -12.65 -2.94
N VAL A 88 1.99 -13.11 -3.69
CA VAL A 88 3.40 -12.79 -3.42
C VAL A 88 3.62 -11.27 -3.49
N ALA A 89 3.09 -10.61 -4.52
CA ALA A 89 3.22 -9.17 -4.68
C ALA A 89 2.54 -8.40 -3.52
N MET A 90 1.36 -8.84 -3.08
CA MET A 90 0.64 -8.28 -1.93
C MET A 90 1.45 -8.39 -0.62
N VAL A 91 2.01 -9.56 -0.35
CA VAL A 91 2.85 -9.78 0.84
C VAL A 91 4.12 -8.93 0.76
N MET A 92 4.77 -8.92 -0.40
CA MET A 92 5.96 -8.12 -0.65
C MET A 92 5.69 -6.62 -0.44
N LEU A 93 4.62 -6.08 -1.01
CA LEU A 93 4.29 -4.65 -0.90
C LEU A 93 3.94 -4.25 0.54
N THR A 94 3.23 -5.12 1.26
CA THR A 94 2.91 -4.91 2.68
C THR A 94 4.17 -4.93 3.54
N ALA A 95 5.09 -5.87 3.28
CA ALA A 95 6.37 -5.94 3.97
C ALA A 95 7.23 -4.69 3.68
N VAL A 96 7.31 -4.27 2.42
CA VAL A 96 8.01 -3.03 2.03
C VAL A 96 7.41 -1.82 2.74
N TYR A 97 6.09 -1.68 2.77
CA TYR A 97 5.41 -0.62 3.51
C TYR A 97 5.72 -0.66 5.01
N GLY A 98 5.65 -1.85 5.63
CA GLY A 98 5.94 -2.04 7.05
C GLY A 98 7.37 -1.66 7.41
N ILE A 99 8.35 -2.17 6.66
CA ILE A 99 9.78 -1.86 6.86
C ILE A 99 10.05 -0.37 6.64
N PHE A 100 9.54 0.20 5.54
CA PHE A 100 9.69 1.62 5.22
C PHE A 100 9.13 2.50 6.33
N THR A 101 7.96 2.14 6.85
CA THR A 101 7.26 2.92 7.88
C THR A 101 7.89 2.73 9.26
N TYR A 102 8.48 1.57 9.54
CA TYR A 102 9.17 1.31 10.81
C TYR A 102 10.49 2.07 10.90
N ILE A 103 11.32 1.98 9.85
CA ILE A 103 12.68 2.57 9.80
C ILE A 103 12.64 4.06 9.43
N GLY A 104 11.66 4.45 8.61
CA GLY A 104 11.56 5.80 8.07
C GLY A 104 11.12 6.84 9.11
N SER A 105 11.67 8.04 8.96
CA SER A 105 11.33 9.22 9.76
C SER A 105 11.46 10.48 8.90
N THR A 106 10.74 11.54 9.27
CA THR A 106 10.89 12.88 8.66
C THR A 106 12.30 13.45 8.80
N LYS A 107 13.06 13.01 9.81
CA LYS A 107 14.47 13.37 10.02
C LYS A 107 15.37 12.79 8.93
N THR A 108 15.13 11.54 8.52
CA THR A 108 15.92 10.85 7.50
C THR A 108 15.47 11.24 6.10
N MET A 109 14.16 11.40 5.90
CA MET A 109 13.55 11.73 4.61
C MET A 109 12.44 12.76 4.80
N ARG A 110 12.64 13.97 4.28
CA ARG A 110 11.65 15.06 4.38
C ARG A 110 10.29 14.69 3.80
N ALA A 111 10.27 13.93 2.70
CA ALA A 111 9.04 13.46 2.04
C ALA A 111 8.46 12.16 2.64
N TYR A 112 8.94 11.74 3.82
CA TYR A 112 8.59 10.47 4.43
C TYR A 112 7.08 10.26 4.53
N TYR A 113 6.32 11.21 5.10
CA TYR A 113 4.87 11.05 5.26
C TYR A 113 4.11 10.93 3.93
N PHE A 114 4.55 11.66 2.91
CA PHE A 114 3.94 11.58 1.59
C PHE A 114 4.23 10.23 0.91
N ILE A 115 5.46 9.74 1.04
CA ILE A 115 5.87 8.44 0.50
C ILE A 115 5.17 7.30 1.23
N SER A 116 5.11 7.35 2.57
CA SER A 116 4.41 6.34 3.36
C SER A 116 2.92 6.32 3.03
N LEU A 117 2.30 7.48 2.83
CA LEU A 117 0.89 7.58 2.44
C LEU A 117 0.63 6.97 1.06
N MET A 118 1.51 7.23 0.08
CA MET A 118 1.39 6.63 -1.25
C MET A 118 1.66 5.12 -1.27
N LEU A 119 2.66 4.65 -0.51
CA LEU A 119 2.93 3.22 -0.35
C LEU A 119 1.78 2.50 0.37
N GLY A 120 1.22 3.12 1.41
CA GLY A 120 0.07 2.59 2.14
C GLY A 120 -1.17 2.51 1.25
N ALA A 121 -1.43 3.53 0.42
CA ALA A 121 -2.51 3.51 -0.56
C ALA A 121 -2.32 2.41 -1.62
N ALA A 122 -1.10 2.24 -2.13
CA ALA A 122 -0.77 1.16 -3.07
C ALA A 122 -0.99 -0.22 -2.44
N ALA A 123 -0.52 -0.44 -1.20
CA ALA A 123 -0.74 -1.68 -0.45
C ALA A 123 -2.24 -1.95 -0.25
N LEU A 124 -3.00 -0.94 0.17
CA LEU A 124 -4.45 -1.06 0.37
C LEU A 124 -5.20 -1.41 -0.92
N LEU A 125 -4.83 -0.80 -2.05
CA LEU A 125 -5.38 -1.16 -3.36
C LEU A 125 -5.06 -2.60 -3.76
N GLN A 126 -3.82 -3.04 -3.53
CA GLN A 126 -3.41 -4.41 -3.84
C GLN A 126 -4.15 -5.43 -2.97
N ILE A 127 -4.42 -5.10 -1.71
CA ILE A 127 -5.24 -5.91 -0.80
C ILE A 127 -6.69 -5.99 -1.29
N ILE A 128 -7.32 -4.85 -1.62
CA ILE A 128 -8.70 -4.82 -2.14
C ILE A 128 -8.81 -5.65 -3.43
N LYS A 129 -7.87 -5.46 -4.35
CA LYS A 129 -7.79 -6.20 -5.61
C LYS A 129 -7.70 -7.71 -5.38
N THR A 130 -6.85 -8.12 -4.44
CA THR A 130 -6.67 -9.53 -4.09
C THR A 130 -7.91 -10.11 -3.40
N GLY A 131 -8.54 -9.35 -2.49
CA GLY A 131 -9.79 -9.72 -1.85
C GLY A 131 -10.96 -9.84 -2.82
N ALA A 132 -11.08 -8.92 -3.77
CA ALA A 132 -12.10 -8.96 -4.82
C ALA A 132 -11.99 -10.21 -5.69
N VAL A 133 -10.77 -10.60 -6.10
CA VAL A 133 -10.54 -11.86 -6.83
C VAL A 133 -10.96 -13.07 -5.98
N HIS A 134 -10.63 -13.08 -4.68
CA HIS A 134 -11.00 -14.15 -3.78
C HIS A 134 -12.53 -14.30 -3.64
N VAL A 135 -13.26 -13.19 -3.50
CA VAL A 135 -14.73 -13.19 -3.41
C VAL A 135 -15.38 -13.64 -4.71
N MET A 136 -14.86 -13.21 -5.86
CA MET A 136 -15.39 -13.63 -7.17
C MET A 136 -15.23 -15.13 -7.42
N ARG A 137 -14.13 -15.73 -6.95
CA ARG A 137 -13.92 -17.18 -7.04
C ARG A 137 -14.91 -17.96 -6.17
N ARG A 138 -15.35 -17.40 -5.04
CA ARG A 138 -16.40 -17.98 -4.19
C ARG A 138 -17.72 -18.12 -4.97
N LYS A 139 -18.20 -17.03 -5.57
CA LYS A 139 -19.45 -17.05 -6.37
C LYS A 139 -19.43 -18.08 -7.49
N LYS A 140 -18.29 -18.30 -8.15
CA LYS A 140 -18.18 -19.27 -9.27
C LYS A 140 -18.15 -20.74 -8.81
N LYS A 141 -17.88 -21.02 -7.53
CA LYS A 141 -17.89 -22.39 -6.98
C LYS A 141 -19.25 -22.77 -6.39
N ASP A 142 -20.09 -21.77 -6.10
CA ASP A 142 -21.42 -21.91 -5.51
C ASP A 142 -22.54 -21.91 -6.59
N GLU A 143 -22.19 -21.75 -7.88
CA GLU A 143 -23.02 -21.94 -9.08
C GLU A 143 -22.66 -23.26 -9.77
#